data_AF-A0A1R4EHB1-F1
#
_entry.id   AF-A0A1R4EHB1-F1
#
_cell.length_a   1.000
_cell.length_b   1.000
_cell.length_c   1.000
_cell.angle_alpha   90.00
_cell.angle_beta   90.00
_cell.angle_gamma   90.00
#
_symmetry.space_group_name_H-M   'P 1'
#
loop_
_entity.id
_entity.type
_entity.pdbx_description
1 polymer ?
#
loop_
_entity_poly.entity_id
_entity_poly.type
_entity_poly.pdbx_seq_one_letter_code
_entity_poly.pdbx_strand_id
1 'polypeptide(L)' 'MIRLFALSIALISLAGCSGDPNSEPKFSNDSGLPSNCRSYIQRSVDSWRAGEYESEEIINALERNCGMNGHLWDN' A
#
# COMPACT_ATOMS: atom_id res chain seq x y z
N MET A 1 -12.67 -33.54 21.50
CA MET A 1 -13.59 -32.66 20.74
C MET A 1 -13.33 -31.17 21.02
N ILE A 2 -13.36 -30.71 22.27
CA ILE A 2 -13.10 -29.29 22.64
C ILE A 2 -11.73 -28.76 22.17
N ARG A 3 -10.67 -29.56 22.26
CA ARG A 3 -9.31 -29.17 21.79
C ARG A 3 -9.20 -28.97 20.28
N LEU A 4 -9.93 -29.76 19.50
CA LEU A 4 -9.98 -29.63 18.04
C LEU A 4 -10.76 -28.36 17.65
N PHE A 5 -11.83 -28.06 18.38
CA PHE A 5 -12.64 -26.86 18.18
C PHE A 5 -11.85 -25.57 18.47
N ALA A 6 -11.05 -25.56 19.55
CA ALA A 6 -10.18 -24.44 19.89
C ALA A 6 -9.07 -24.21 18.84
N LEU A 7 -8.51 -25.28 18.28
CA LEU A 7 -7.49 -25.20 17.24
C LEU A 7 -8.06 -24.64 15.92
N SER A 8 -9.28 -25.03 15.55
CA SER A 8 -9.96 -24.49 14.37
C SER A 8 -10.25 -22.99 14.51
N ILE A 9 -10.67 -22.53 15.69
CA ILE A 9 -10.91 -21.10 15.96
C ILE A 9 -9.60 -20.30 15.85
N ALA A 10 -8.50 -20.84 16.39
CA ALA A 10 -7.19 -20.20 16.29
C ALA A 10 -6.74 -20.06 14.81
N LEU A 11 -6.87 -21.11 14.00
CA LEU A 11 -6.49 -21.08 12.58
C LEU A 11 -7.32 -20.09 11.75
N ILE A 12 -8.62 -19.96 12.04
CA ILE A 12 -9.50 -18.98 11.38
C ILE A 12 -9.12 -17.54 11.79
N SER A 13 -8.73 -17.31 13.05
CA SER A 13 -8.27 -16.00 13.49
C SER A 13 -6.94 -15.56 12.86
N LEU A 14 -6.07 -16.51 12.45
CA LEU A 14 -4.87 -16.18 11.67
C LEU A 14 -5.15 -15.94 10.18
N ALA A 15 -6.22 -16.53 9.63
CA ALA A 15 -6.64 -16.29 8.24
C ALA A 15 -7.23 -14.89 8.03
N GLY A 16 -7.60 -14.18 9.10
CA GLY A 16 -8.14 -12.82 9.08
C GLY A 16 -7.09 -11.71 8.95
N CYS A 17 -5.80 -12.03 8.98
CA CYS A 17 -4.76 -11.07 8.63
C CYS A 17 -4.70 -10.95 7.10
N SER A 18 -5.59 -10.15 6.51
CA SER A 18 -5.32 -9.62 5.17
C SER A 18 -3.97 -8.92 5.24
N GLY A 19 -2.96 -9.45 4.54
CA GLY A 19 -1.63 -8.87 4.55
C GLY A 19 -1.73 -7.40 4.20
N ASP A 20 -1.21 -6.51 5.06
CA ASP A 20 -1.20 -5.08 4.81
C ASP A 20 -0.60 -4.86 3.40
N PRO A 21 -1.39 -4.35 2.42
CA PRO A 21 -0.91 -4.18 1.05
C PRO A 21 0.25 -3.16 1.00
N ASN A 22 0.42 -2.37 2.06
CA ASN A 22 1.49 -1.39 2.27
C ASN A 22 2.57 -1.87 3.25
N SER A 23 2.70 -3.17 3.52
CA SER A 23 3.74 -3.70 4.42
C SER A 23 5.17 -3.46 3.91
N GLU A 24 5.37 -3.48 2.59
CA GLU A 24 6.64 -3.23 1.90
C GLU A 24 6.41 -2.43 0.60
N PRO A 25 7.41 -1.72 0.05
CA PRO A 25 7.25 -1.03 -1.23
C PRO A 25 7.00 -2.06 -2.35
N LYS A 26 5.99 -1.82 -3.18
CA LYS A 26 5.67 -2.68 -4.33
C LYS A 26 5.61 -1.87 -5.61
N PHE A 27 6.04 -2.47 -6.71
CA PHE A 27 6.03 -1.85 -8.03
C PHE A 27 5.33 -2.78 -9.01
N SER A 28 4.59 -2.21 -9.96
CA SER A 28 3.98 -2.93 -11.07
C SER A 28 5.08 -3.56 -11.94
N ASN A 29 4.94 -4.84 -12.26
CA ASN A 29 5.90 -5.53 -13.14
C ASN A 29 5.86 -5.00 -14.58
N ASP A 30 4.71 -4.47 -15.02
CA ASP A 30 4.52 -4.02 -16.41
C ASP A 30 5.08 -2.63 -16.63
N SER A 31 4.83 -1.73 -15.68
CA SER A 31 5.18 -0.31 -15.82
C SER A 31 6.40 0.11 -15.00
N GLY A 32 6.80 -0.70 -14.01
CA GLY A 32 7.79 -0.31 -13.00
C GLY A 32 7.30 0.80 -12.06
N LEU A 33 6.04 1.22 -12.16
CA LEU A 33 5.47 2.30 -11.34
C LEU A 33 5.05 1.79 -9.96
N PRO A 34 5.01 2.67 -8.94
CA PRO A 34 4.46 2.33 -7.63
C PRO A 34 3.06 1.70 -7.73
N SER A 35 2.89 0.50 -7.16
CA SER A 35 1.61 -0.21 -7.13
C SER A 35 0.96 -0.24 -5.75
N ASN A 36 1.60 0.38 -4.74
CA ASN A 36 1.00 0.58 -3.42
C ASN A 36 1.39 1.93 -2.81
N CYS A 37 0.70 2.34 -1.74
CA CYS A 37 0.92 3.66 -1.16
C CYS A 37 2.27 3.80 -0.50
N ARG A 38 2.86 2.72 0.02
CA ARG A 38 4.23 2.77 0.56
C ARG A 38 5.24 3.19 -0.50
N SER A 39 5.20 2.60 -1.70
CA SER A 39 6.11 2.97 -2.79
C SER A 39 5.78 4.34 -3.39
N TYR A 40 4.50 4.70 -3.51
CA TYR A 40 4.09 5.98 -4.10
C TYR A 40 4.46 7.17 -3.22
N ILE A 41 4.28 7.05 -1.89
CA ILE A 41 4.71 8.07 -0.92
C ILE A 41 6.23 8.24 -0.98
N GLN A 42 7.00 7.15 -1.00
CA GLN A 42 8.46 7.25 -1.06
C GLN A 42 8.92 7.98 -2.33
N ARG A 43 8.37 7.61 -3.49
CA ARG A 43 8.63 8.30 -4.77
C ARG A 43 8.31 9.79 -4.69
N SER A 44 7.20 10.15 -4.05
CA SER A 44 6.75 11.52 -3.87
C SER A 44 7.69 12.33 -2.97
N VAL A 45 8.14 11.75 -1.85
CA VAL A 45 9.12 12.37 -0.94
C VAL A 45 10.45 12.59 -1.65
N ASP A 46 10.90 11.61 -2.43
CA ASP A 46 12.18 11.70 -3.14
C ASP A 46 12.15 12.79 -4.21
N SER A 47 11.07 12.89 -4.99
CA SER A 47 10.91 13.96 -5.98
C SER A 47 10.80 15.35 -5.34
N TRP A 48 10.10 15.48 -4.21
CA TRP A 48 10.06 16.75 -3.47
C TRP A 48 11.45 17.15 -2.97
N ARG A 49 12.21 16.22 -2.40
CA ARG A 49 13.58 16.46 -1.93
C ARG A 49 14.54 16.81 -3.07
N ALA A 50 14.29 16.30 -4.27
CA ALA A 50 15.04 16.64 -5.47
C ALA A 50 14.64 18.02 -6.06
N GLY A 51 13.59 18.66 -5.54
CA GLY A 51 13.06 19.92 -6.08
C GLY A 51 12.36 19.75 -7.43
N GLU A 52 11.90 18.53 -7.76
CA GLU A 52 11.19 18.26 -9.01
C GLU A 52 9.75 18.79 -9.00
N TYR A 53 9.11 18.80 -7.83
CA TYR A 53 7.73 19.23 -7.65
C TYR A 53 7.54 20.00 -6.35
N GLU A 54 6.61 20.95 -6.37
CA GLU A 54 6.20 21.69 -5.19
C GLU A 54 5.32 20.81 -4.27
N SER A 55 5.28 21.18 -2.99
CA SER A 55 4.50 20.44 -1.98
C SER A 55 3.02 20.29 -2.38
N GLU A 56 2.43 21.33 -2.98
CA GLU A 56 1.03 21.31 -3.42
C GLU A 56 0.79 20.30 -4.55
N GLU A 57 1.72 20.18 -5.49
CA GLU A 57 1.63 19.18 -6.57
C GLU A 57 1.73 17.77 -6.02
N ILE A 58 2.63 17.56 -5.05
CA ILE A 58 2.79 16.29 -4.34
C ILE A 58 1.52 15.92 -3.58
N ILE A 59 0.94 16.83 -2.80
CA ILE A 59 -0.29 16.58 -2.03
C ILE A 59 -1.44 16.23 -2.96
N ASN A 60 -1.63 17.00 -4.04
CA ASN A 60 -2.67 16.71 -5.03
C ASN A 60 -2.47 15.34 -5.70
N ALA A 61 -1.21 14.95 -5.95
CA ALA A 61 -0.89 13.65 -6.51
C ALA A 61 -1.11 12.52 -5.48
N LEU A 62 -0.81 12.74 -4.20
CA LEU A 62 -1.08 11.81 -3.11
C LEU A 62 -2.59 11.58 -2.94
N GLU A 63 -3.42 12.63 -2.95
CA GLU A 63 -4.88 12.47 -2.84
C GLU A 63 -5.46 11.62 -3.97
N ARG A 64 -4.99 11.80 -5.22
CA ARG A 64 -5.47 11.03 -6.38
C ARG A 64 -5.11 9.54 -6.33
N ASN A 65 -4.02 9.17 -5.66
CA ASN A 65 -3.48 7.81 -5.69
C ASN A 65 -3.63 7.07 -4.36
N CYS A 66 -3.52 7.78 -3.25
CA CYS A 66 -3.49 7.25 -1.87
C CYS A 66 -4.48 7.92 -0.93
N GLY A 67 -5.26 8.90 -1.40
CA GLY A 67 -6.38 9.44 -0.66
C GLY A 67 -7.47 8.39 -0.45
N MET A 68 -8.53 8.77 0.27
CA MET A 68 -9.63 7.87 0.63
C MET A 68 -10.28 7.14 -0.56
N ASN A 69 -10.26 7.77 -1.75
CA ASN A 69 -10.78 7.20 -3.00
C ASN A 69 -9.67 7.07 -4.07
N GLY A 70 -8.41 7.04 -3.63
CA GLY A 70 -7.26 6.95 -4.52
C GLY A 70 -7.15 5.57 -5.16
N HIS A 71 -6.63 5.55 -6.38
CA HIS A 71 -6.30 4.31 -7.09
C HIS A 71 -4.87 4.38 -7.61
N LEU A 72 -4.11 3.33 -7.36
CA LEU A 72 -2.76 3.16 -7.86
C LEU A 72 -2.75 2.24 -9.08
N TRP A 73 -1.58 2.14 -9.72
CA TRP A 73 -1.30 1.23 -10.82
C TRP A 73 -1.23 -0.22 -10.32
N ASP A 74 -2.37 -0.75 -9.90
CA ASP A 74 -2.55 -2.14 -9.50
C ASP A 74 -2.95 -2.94 -10.75
N ASN A 75 -2.11 -3.89 -11.15
CA ASN A 75 -2.34 -4.82 -12.26
C ASN A 75 -2.49 -6.25 -11.71
#